data_AF-A0A944E1F9-F1
#
_entry.id   AF-A0A944E1F9-F1
#
_cell.length_a   1.000
_cell.length_b   1.000
_cell.length_c   1.000
_cell.angle_alpha   90.00
_cell.angle_beta   90.00
_cell.angle_gamma   90.00
#
_symmetry.space_group_name_H-M   'P 1'
#
loop_
_entity.id
_entity.type
_entity.pdbx_description
1 polymer ?
#
loop_
_entity_poly.entity_id
_entity_poly.type
_entity_poly.pdbx_seq_one_letter_code
_entity_poly.pdbx_strand_id
1 'polypeptide(L)'
;MNGQRLKGVNSPAIYLVLDGRRRWIPNPATYNNLFRDWNGIQTVIDIGSIDDGGQLSDGAFLGKAANDPAVYLISNGVKRWITSPAAMDKYHFAWNKIASVNPLALSSIPTGASIS
;
A
#
# COMPACT_ATOMS: atom_id res chain seq x y z
N MET A 1 -13.49 -1.05 -5.91
CA MET A 1 -12.90 -1.65 -4.68
C MET A 1 -11.48 -1.19 -4.39
N ASN A 2 -10.68 -0.75 -5.38
CA ASN A 2 -9.33 -0.21 -5.13
C ASN A 2 -9.28 0.80 -3.97
N GLY A 3 -8.30 0.61 -3.08
CA GLY A 3 -8.11 1.40 -1.86
C GLY A 3 -8.77 0.83 -0.60
N GLN A 4 -9.70 -0.12 -0.74
CA GLN A 4 -10.32 -0.76 0.42
C GLN A 4 -9.33 -1.66 1.17
N ARG A 5 -9.44 -1.64 2.50
CA ARG A 5 -8.77 -2.59 3.39
C ARG A 5 -9.81 -3.59 3.87
N LEU A 6 -9.58 -4.87 3.63
CA LEU A 6 -10.56 -5.94 3.82
C LEU A 6 -10.01 -7.07 4.69
N LYS A 7 -10.89 -7.75 5.42
CA LYS A 7 -10.64 -9.04 6.08
C LYS A 7 -11.81 -9.99 5.83
N GLY A 8 -11.55 -11.30 5.81
CA GLY A 8 -12.61 -12.30 5.77
C GLY A 8 -13.32 -12.43 7.13
N VAL A 9 -14.60 -12.79 7.15
CA VAL A 9 -15.36 -13.07 8.39
C VAL A 9 -14.67 -14.11 9.29
N ASN A 10 -13.99 -15.08 8.69
CA ASN A 10 -13.35 -16.21 9.39
C ASN A 10 -11.82 -16.12 9.40
N SER A 11 -11.23 -14.95 9.08
CA SER A 11 -9.77 -14.80 9.01
C SER A 11 -9.29 -13.46 9.56
N PRO A 12 -8.18 -13.44 10.34
CA PRO A 12 -7.56 -12.20 10.79
C PRO A 12 -6.71 -11.51 9.70
N ALA A 13 -6.45 -12.17 8.57
CA ALA A 13 -5.61 -11.61 7.51
C ALA A 13 -6.26 -10.35 6.91
N ILE A 14 -5.47 -9.27 6.80
CA ILE A 14 -5.91 -8.00 6.23
C ILE A 14 -5.27 -7.84 4.85
N TYR A 15 -6.10 -7.41 3.91
CA TYR A 15 -5.73 -7.20 2.53
C TYR A 15 -5.96 -5.74 2.13
N LEU A 16 -5.06 -5.19 1.33
CA LEU A 16 -5.32 -3.98 0.55
C LEU A 16 -5.82 -4.38 -0.83
N VAL A 17 -6.93 -3.82 -1.31
CA VAL A 17 -7.32 -3.97 -2.72
C VAL A 17 -6.51 -2.99 -3.56
N LEU A 18 -5.65 -3.52 -4.41
CA LEU A 18 -4.75 -2.77 -5.29
C LEU A 18 -4.75 -3.42 -6.68
N ASP A 19 -5.01 -2.61 -7.70
CA ASP A 19 -5.21 -3.04 -9.10
C ASP A 19 -6.33 -4.08 -9.26
N GLY A 20 -7.41 -3.93 -8.48
CA GLY A 20 -8.54 -4.86 -8.47
C GLY A 20 -8.26 -6.18 -7.75
N ARG A 21 -7.05 -6.39 -7.22
CA ARG A 21 -6.62 -7.62 -6.56
C ARG A 21 -6.45 -7.43 -5.07
N ARG A 22 -6.72 -8.47 -4.28
CA ARG A 22 -6.41 -8.47 -2.84
C ARG A 22 -4.91 -8.71 -2.65
N ARG A 23 -4.23 -7.75 -2.02
CA ARG A 23 -2.82 -7.86 -1.64
C ARG A 23 -2.73 -8.09 -0.14
N TRP A 24 -2.22 -9.24 0.29
CA TRP A 24 -2.06 -9.51 1.72
C TRP A 24 -1.05 -8.57 2.35
N ILE A 25 -1.37 -8.01 3.52
CA ILE A 25 -0.45 -7.24 4.34
C ILE A 25 0.14 -8.21 5.39
N PRO A 26 1.43 -8.56 5.28
CA PRO A 26 1.98 -9.75 5.96
C PRO A 26 2.03 -9.63 7.48
N ASN A 27 2.08 -8.41 8.02
CA ASN A 27 2.13 -8.17 9.46
C ASN A 27 1.68 -6.75 9.85
N PRO A 28 1.39 -6.51 11.15
CA PRO A 28 0.99 -5.18 11.64
C PRO A 28 2.03 -4.08 11.45
N ALA A 29 3.32 -4.39 11.45
CA ALA A 29 4.38 -3.40 11.23
C ALA A 29 4.29 -2.82 9.80
N THR A 30 4.13 -3.69 8.81
CA THR A 30 3.91 -3.30 7.41
C THR A 30 2.64 -2.47 7.26
N TYR A 31 1.56 -2.84 7.96
CA TYR A 31 0.34 -2.02 7.98
C TYR A 31 0.61 -0.61 8.53
N ASN A 32 1.31 -0.51 9.67
CA ASN A 32 1.60 0.75 10.36
C ASN A 32 2.56 1.68 9.61
N ASN A 33 3.29 1.15 8.61
CA ASN A 33 4.10 1.95 7.69
C ASN A 33 3.28 2.65 6.61
N LEU A 34 2.05 2.19 6.35
CA LEU A 34 1.27 2.61 5.19
C LEU A 34 0.07 3.47 5.57
N PHE A 35 -0.71 3.06 6.58
CA PHE A 35 -2.04 3.60 6.81
C PHE A 35 -2.11 4.55 8.00
N ARG A 36 -3.11 5.45 7.99
CA ARG A 36 -3.32 6.46 9.04
C ARG A 36 -3.65 5.81 10.38
N ASP A 37 -4.48 4.79 10.33
CA ASP A 37 -4.99 4.06 11.48
C ASP A 37 -5.57 2.70 11.03
N TRP A 38 -6.10 1.95 12.00
CA TRP A 38 -6.77 0.67 11.79
C TRP A 38 -8.29 0.82 11.51
N ASN A 39 -8.78 2.06 11.39
CA ASN A 39 -10.19 2.31 11.11
C ASN A 39 -10.51 2.07 9.64
N GLY A 40 -11.76 1.66 9.36
CA GLY A 40 -12.24 1.46 7.98
C GLY A 40 -11.82 0.12 7.35
N ILE A 41 -11.29 -0.82 8.13
CA ILE A 41 -11.12 -2.22 7.70
C ILE A 41 -12.51 -2.85 7.62
N GLN A 42 -12.91 -3.29 6.42
CA GLN A 42 -14.22 -3.89 6.18
C GLN A 42 -14.14 -5.40 6.30
N THR A 43 -15.15 -6.01 6.89
CA THR A 43 -15.28 -7.47 6.95
C THR A 43 -16.17 -7.95 5.81
N VAL A 44 -15.69 -8.93 5.03
CA VAL A 44 -16.42 -9.52 3.90
C VAL A 44 -16.63 -11.02 4.10
N ILE A 45 -17.74 -11.53 3.59
CA ILE A 45 -18.09 -12.97 3.70
C ILE A 45 -17.10 -13.81 2.89
N ASP A 46 -16.94 -13.47 1.61
CA ASP A 46 -16.08 -14.19 0.69
C ASP A 46 -14.96 -13.29 0.15
N ILE A 47 -13.84 -13.25 0.88
CA ILE A 47 -12.62 -12.57 0.43
C ILE A 47 -11.99 -13.26 -0.79
N GLY A 48 -12.28 -14.55 -1.01
CA GLY A 48 -11.74 -15.34 -2.11
C GLY A 48 -12.32 -14.95 -3.47
N SER A 49 -13.48 -14.30 -3.49
CA SER A 49 -14.08 -13.72 -4.70
C SER A 49 -13.26 -12.60 -5.35
N ILE A 50 -12.29 -12.03 -4.63
CA ILE A 50 -11.36 -11.02 -5.16
C ILE A 50 -10.08 -11.71 -5.59
N ASP A 51 -9.68 -11.49 -6.85
CA ASP A 51 -8.46 -12.04 -7.44
C ASP A 51 -7.23 -11.85 -6.54
N ASP A 52 -6.47 -12.91 -6.38
CA ASP A 52 -5.25 -12.89 -5.57
C ASP A 52 -4.14 -12.10 -6.29
N GLY A 53 -3.59 -11.11 -5.59
CA GLY A 53 -2.45 -10.33 -6.03
C GLY A 53 -1.14 -10.73 -5.34
N GLY A 54 -1.14 -11.76 -4.50
CA GLY A 54 -0.03 -12.09 -3.60
C GLY A 54 0.09 -11.07 -2.45
N GLN A 55 1.18 -11.16 -1.69
CA GLN A 55 1.42 -10.25 -0.58
C GLN A 55 2.19 -9.00 -0.99
N LEU A 56 2.09 -7.95 -0.18
CA LEU A 56 3.10 -6.90 -0.13
C LEU A 56 4.37 -7.47 0.51
N SER A 57 5.53 -6.89 0.19
CA SER A 57 6.77 -7.19 0.90
C SER A 57 6.63 -6.89 2.40
N ASP A 58 7.25 -7.73 3.22
CA ASP A 58 7.47 -7.40 4.63
C ASP A 58 8.25 -6.09 4.73
N GLY A 59 7.75 -5.15 5.52
CA GLY A 59 8.34 -3.83 5.67
C GLY A 59 8.03 -2.86 4.52
N ALA A 60 7.05 -3.17 3.64
CA ALA A 60 6.59 -2.21 2.63
C ALA A 60 6.27 -0.85 3.27
N PHE A 61 6.62 0.23 2.59
CA PHE A 61 6.57 1.58 3.15
C PHE A 61 6.27 2.64 2.09
N LEU A 62 5.89 3.83 2.56
CA LEU A 62 5.74 5.03 1.73
C LEU A 62 7.05 5.81 1.73
N GLY A 63 7.55 6.20 0.57
CA GLY A 63 8.84 6.90 0.46
C GLY A 63 8.86 7.99 -0.60
N LYS A 64 9.74 8.98 -0.41
CA LYS A 64 10.03 10.02 -1.39
C LYS A 64 11.49 10.48 -1.30
N ALA A 65 12.00 11.10 -2.35
CA ALA A 65 13.25 11.86 -2.26
C ALA A 65 13.00 13.20 -1.56
N ALA A 66 13.98 13.72 -0.81
CA ALA A 66 13.83 14.94 0.00
C ALA A 66 13.32 16.15 -0.81
N ASN A 67 13.87 16.33 -2.01
CA ASN A 67 13.57 17.46 -2.90
C ASN A 67 12.56 17.12 -4.01
N ASP A 68 11.83 16.01 -3.89
CA ASP A 68 10.84 15.56 -4.87
C ASP A 68 9.45 15.48 -4.22
N PRO A 69 8.40 16.09 -4.81
CA PRO A 69 7.04 15.93 -4.33
C PRO A 69 6.46 14.53 -4.54
N ALA A 70 7.02 13.72 -5.45
CA ALA A 70 6.50 12.40 -5.77
C ALA A 70 6.64 11.41 -4.59
N VAL A 71 5.51 10.86 -4.17
CA VAL A 71 5.42 9.83 -3.12
C VAL A 71 5.20 8.47 -3.76
N TYR A 72 5.91 7.47 -3.28
CA TYR A 72 5.85 6.11 -3.81
C TYR A 72 5.42 5.12 -2.73
N LEU A 73 4.67 4.10 -3.12
CA LEU A 73 4.63 2.83 -2.39
C LEU A 73 5.84 2.00 -2.85
N ILE A 74 6.72 1.64 -1.92
CA ILE A 74 7.86 0.75 -2.18
C ILE A 74 7.51 -0.64 -1.64
N SER A 75 7.37 -1.59 -2.55
CA SER A 75 7.01 -2.97 -2.24
C SER A 75 7.32 -3.88 -3.42
N ASN A 76 7.62 -5.14 -3.17
CA ASN A 76 7.84 -6.19 -4.17
C ASN A 76 8.92 -5.82 -5.20
N GLY A 77 9.99 -5.18 -4.73
CA GLY A 77 11.12 -4.76 -5.57
C GLY A 77 10.83 -3.60 -6.52
N VAL A 78 9.66 -2.93 -6.41
CA VAL A 78 9.29 -1.81 -7.26
C VAL A 78 8.87 -0.58 -6.44
N LYS A 79 9.02 0.60 -7.04
CA LYS A 79 8.41 1.85 -6.56
C LYS A 79 7.22 2.19 -7.45
N ARG A 80 6.06 2.43 -6.83
CA ARG A 80 4.83 2.78 -7.54
C ARG A 80 4.40 4.18 -7.16
N TRP A 81 4.34 5.08 -8.13
CA TRP A 81 4.00 6.48 -7.88
C TRP A 81 2.54 6.63 -7.45
N ILE A 82 2.30 7.28 -6.32
CA ILE A 82 0.97 7.67 -5.86
C ILE A 82 0.69 9.05 -6.45
N THR A 83 -0.20 9.09 -7.44
CA THR A 83 -0.27 10.19 -8.41
C THR A 83 -0.87 11.48 -7.88
N SER A 84 -1.57 11.44 -6.75
CA SER A 84 -2.28 12.60 -6.21
C SER A 84 -2.60 12.46 -4.71
N PRO A 85 -2.91 13.57 -4.04
CA PRO A 85 -3.49 13.53 -2.70
C PRO A 85 -4.80 12.74 -2.62
N ALA A 86 -5.64 12.82 -3.66
CA ALA A 86 -6.85 12.01 -3.75
C ALA A 86 -6.54 10.50 -3.77
N ALA A 87 -5.45 10.08 -4.41
CA ALA A 87 -4.98 8.70 -4.34
C ALA A 87 -4.48 8.35 -2.93
N MET A 88 -3.73 9.23 -2.26
CA MET A 88 -3.36 9.03 -0.85
C MET A 88 -4.59 8.83 0.05
N ASP A 89 -5.64 9.64 -0.13
CA ASP A 89 -6.90 9.52 0.61
C ASP A 89 -7.66 8.23 0.29
N LYS A 90 -7.81 7.91 -1.01
CA LYS A 90 -8.52 6.72 -1.49
C LYS A 90 -7.94 5.42 -0.91
N TYR A 91 -6.63 5.34 -0.77
CA TYR A 91 -5.93 4.18 -0.20
C TYR A 91 -5.70 4.30 1.31
N HIS A 92 -6.21 5.36 1.95
CA HIS A 92 -6.05 5.67 3.38
C HIS A 92 -4.57 5.73 3.83
N PHE A 93 -3.69 6.08 2.90
CA PHE A 93 -2.27 6.22 3.16
C PHE A 93 -2.00 7.45 4.03
N ALA A 94 -0.94 7.35 4.82
CA ALA A 94 -0.60 8.33 5.83
C ALA A 94 0.56 9.23 5.39
N TRP A 95 0.28 10.51 5.24
CA TRP A 95 1.31 11.51 4.90
C TRP A 95 2.45 11.57 5.92
N ASN A 96 2.16 11.40 7.21
CA ASN A 96 3.16 11.39 8.28
C ASN A 96 3.97 10.08 8.38
N LYS A 97 3.72 9.10 7.50
CA LYS A 97 4.49 7.84 7.42
C LYS A 97 5.46 7.80 6.24
N ILE A 98 5.54 8.87 5.45
CA ILE A 98 6.43 8.95 4.30
C ILE A 98 7.88 9.08 4.79
N ALA A 99 8.70 8.08 4.47
CA ALA A 99 10.12 8.08 4.74
C ALA A 99 10.89 8.91 3.68
N SER A 100 11.93 9.62 4.12
CA SER A 100 12.90 10.21 3.22
C SER A 100 13.86 9.12 2.72
N VAL A 101 13.96 8.98 1.40
CA VAL A 101 14.81 7.98 0.73
C VAL A 101 15.91 8.70 -0.01
N ASN A 102 17.14 8.18 0.06
CA ASN A 102 18.26 8.69 -0.73
C ASN A 102 17.88 8.70 -2.23
N PRO A 103 18.06 9.80 -2.97
CA PRO A 103 17.64 9.88 -4.37
C PRO A 103 18.26 8.82 -5.30
N LEU A 104 19.53 8.44 -5.07
CA LEU A 104 20.20 7.40 -5.85
C LEU A 104 19.63 6.00 -5.54
N ALA A 105 19.32 5.73 -4.27
CA ALA A 105 18.65 4.49 -3.89
C ALA A 105 17.24 4.44 -4.50
N LEU A 106 16.47 5.53 -4.40
CA LEU A 106 15.13 5.60 -4.96
C LEU A 106 15.13 5.44 -6.49
N SER A 107 16.08 6.06 -7.20
CA SER A 107 16.18 5.94 -8.66
C SER A 107 16.55 4.52 -9.10
N SER A 108 17.32 3.78 -8.30
CA SER A 108 17.72 2.39 -8.59
C SER A 108 16.58 1.37 -8.49
N ILE A 109 15.49 1.68 -7.77
CA ILE A 109 14.33 0.80 -7.66
C ILE A 109 13.53 0.85 -8.96
N PRO A 110 13.22 -0.29 -9.61
CA PRO A 110 12.36 -0.32 -10.80
C PRO A 110 11.01 0.37 -10.60
N THR A 111 10.56 1.13 -11.61
CA THR A 111 9.27 1.82 -11.58
C THR A 111 8.15 0.85 -11.97
N GLY A 112 7.18 0.67 -11.08
CA GLY A 112 5.95 -0.07 -11.35
C GLY A 112 4.81 0.84 -11.81
N ALA A 113 3.67 0.23 -12.17
CA ALA A 113 2.46 0.97 -12.54
C ALA A 113 2.02 1.95 -11.44
N SER A 114 1.62 3.15 -11.80
CA SER A 114 1.17 4.17 -10.85
C SER A 114 -0.10 3.76 -10.10
N ILE A 115 -0.35 4.44 -8.98
CA ILE A 115 -1.51 4.27 -8.11
C ILE A 115 -2.32 5.57 -8.15
N SER A 116 -3.58 5.46 -8.61
CA SER A 116 -4.53 6.57 -8.76
C SER A 116 -5.87 6.25 -8.10
#